data_AF-A0A0T9QL32-F1
#
_entry.id   AF-A0A0T9QL32-F1
#
_cell.length_a   1.000
_cell.length_b   1.000
_cell.length_c   1.000
_cell.angle_alpha   90.00
_cell.angle_beta   90.00
_cell.angle_gamma   90.00
#
_symmetry.space_group_name_H-M   'P 1'
#
loop_
_entity.id
_entity.type
_entity.pdbx_description
1 polymer ?
#
loop_
_entity_poly.entity_id
_entity_poly.type
_entity_poly.pdbx_seq_one_letter_code
_entity_poly.pdbx_strand_id
1 'polypeptide(L)'
;MTSRQRFEAFCKANKLCIERGVTSGDYAMQQTYNMWVAWQAAIKIPVMLPPLIDVDNLSGHELDYAKFHNHAIAMCSIAIRQAGYPSECSATFYPTDKQGGE
;
A
#
# COMPACT_ATOMS: atom_id res chain seq x y z
N MET A 1 9.65 1.55 21.12
CA MET A 1 10.07 2.52 20.09
C MET A 1 8.89 2.83 19.19
N THR A 2 8.47 4.08 19.10
CA THR A 2 7.27 4.51 18.34
C THR A 2 7.53 4.48 16.82
N SER A 3 6.47 4.52 16.00
CA SER A 3 6.58 4.61 14.54
C SER A 3 7.36 5.84 14.08
N ARG A 4 7.24 6.95 14.83
CA ARG A 4 8.04 8.17 14.61
C ARG A 4 9.54 7.92 14.87
N GLN A 5 9.88 7.29 16.00
CA GLN A 5 11.28 6.96 16.32
C GLN A 5 11.91 6.00 15.29
N ARG A 6 11.13 5.06 14.74
CA ARG A 6 11.56 4.17 13.63
C ARG A 6 11.85 4.95 12.36
N PHE A 7 10.98 5.89 11.99
CA PHE A 7 11.17 6.76 10.83
C PHE A 7 12.40 7.68 10.99
N GLU A 8 12.56 8.32 12.15
CA GLU A 8 13.72 9.17 12.45
C GLU A 8 15.04 8.37 12.36
N ALA A 9 15.06 7.13 12.87
CA ALA A 9 16.21 6.24 12.76
C ALA A 9 16.51 5.86 11.30
N PHE A 10 15.48 5.56 10.49
CA PHE A 10 15.63 5.28 9.06
C PHE A 10 16.18 6.48 8.29
N CYS A 11 15.65 7.68 8.52
CA CYS A 11 16.14 8.90 7.88
C CYS A 11 17.61 9.19 8.23
N LYS A 12 17.99 8.97 9.50
CA LYS A 12 19.37 9.11 9.96
C LYS A 12 20.31 8.09 9.31
N ALA A 13 19.89 6.82 9.25
CA ALA A 13 20.69 5.74 8.64
C ALA A 13 20.91 5.98 7.14
N ASN A 14 19.92 6.54 6.44
CA ASN A 14 19.96 6.76 5.00
C ASN A 14 20.40 8.18 4.61
N LYS A 15 20.85 9.01 5.57
CA LYS A 15 21.25 10.41 5.33
C LYS A 15 20.19 11.23 4.55
N LEU A 16 18.91 10.91 4.78
CA LEU A 16 17.78 11.60 4.14
C LEU A 16 17.48 12.95 4.80
N CYS A 17 18.06 13.21 5.98
CA CYS A 17 18.06 14.53 6.59
C CYS A 17 18.99 15.44 5.78
N ILE A 18 18.39 16.42 5.10
CA ILE A 18 19.06 17.31 4.14
C ILE A 18 20.23 18.04 4.82
N GLU A 19 21.46 17.73 4.41
CA GLU A 19 22.59 18.65 4.53
C GLU A 19 23.05 19.08 3.14
N ARG A 20 22.62 20.26 2.72
CA ARG A 20 23.53 21.26 2.15
C ARG A 20 23.15 22.64 2.70
N GLY A 21 23.80 23.04 3.79
CA GLY A 21 23.99 24.45 4.15
C GLY A 21 23.00 25.12 5.11
N VAL A 22 22.17 24.40 5.88
CA VAL A 22 21.30 25.04 6.89
C VAL A 22 21.54 24.43 8.27
N THR A 23 22.52 24.98 8.97
CA THR A 23 22.84 24.69 10.37
C THR A 23 21.86 25.42 11.29
N SER A 24 20.70 24.84 11.54
CA SER A 24 19.96 25.08 12.78
C SER A 24 19.22 23.81 13.15
N GLY A 25 19.42 23.33 14.37
CA GLY A 25 18.82 22.08 14.87
C GLY A 25 17.29 22.05 14.73
N ASP A 26 16.66 23.21 14.67
CA ASP A 26 15.22 23.37 14.48
C ASP A 26 14.78 23.13 13.02
N TYR A 27 15.56 23.58 12.03
CA TYR A 27 15.17 23.47 10.62
C TYR A 27 15.29 22.04 10.08
N ALA A 28 16.38 21.33 10.42
CA ALA A 28 16.54 19.93 10.04
C ALA A 28 15.48 19.04 10.69
N MET A 29 15.16 19.27 11.97
CA MET A 29 14.05 18.58 12.65
C MET A 29 12.69 18.90 12.01
N GLN A 30 12.44 20.16 11.64
CA GLN A 30 11.20 20.55 10.95
C GLN A 30 11.06 19.85 9.60
N GLN A 31 12.15 19.72 8.83
CA GLN A 31 12.15 19.00 7.54
C GLN A 31 11.88 17.51 7.74
N THR A 32 12.51 16.86 8.71
CA THR A 32 12.22 15.45 9.04
C THR A 32 10.77 15.27 9.50
N TYR A 33 10.24 16.20 10.30
CA TYR A 33 8.83 16.18 10.70
C TYR A 33 7.88 16.36 9.52
N ASN A 34 8.12 17.34 8.65
CA ASN A 34 7.33 17.56 7.44
C ASN A 34 7.35 16.35 6.51
N MET A 35 8.52 15.70 6.37
CA MET A 35 8.68 14.48 5.57
C MET A 35 7.94 13.29 6.20
N TRP A 36 7.93 13.18 7.53
CA TRP A 36 7.11 12.19 8.23
C TRP A 36 5.61 12.46 8.04
N VAL A 37 5.16 13.70 8.15
CA VAL A 37 3.75 14.10 7.92
C VAL A 37 3.35 13.80 6.47
N ALA A 38 4.18 14.16 5.49
CA ALA A 38 3.96 13.87 4.08
C ALA A 38 3.91 12.35 3.83
N TRP A 39 4.81 11.57 4.43
CA TRP A 39 4.78 10.11 4.35
C TRP A 39 3.51 9.53 5.00
N GLN A 40 3.12 10.00 6.18
CA GLN A 40 1.87 9.61 6.84
C GLN A 40 0.63 9.96 6.01
N ALA A 41 0.65 11.09 5.29
CA ALA A 41 -0.41 11.45 4.36
C ALA A 41 -0.42 10.53 3.13
N ALA A 42 0.76 10.23 2.56
CA ALA A 42 0.88 9.33 1.42
C ALA A 42 0.42 7.91 1.73
N ILE A 43 0.76 7.36 2.91
CA ILE A 43 0.30 6.02 3.33
C ILE A 43 -1.14 6.00 3.84
N LYS A 44 -1.85 7.14 3.89
CA LYS A 44 -3.29 7.17 4.18
C LYS A 44 -4.12 7.12 2.92
N ILE A 45 -3.56 7.52 1.78
CA ILE A 45 -4.23 7.44 0.49
C ILE A 45 -4.11 5.99 0.02
N PRO A 46 -5.23 5.27 -0.13
CA PRO A 46 -5.21 3.92 -0.67
C PRO A 46 -4.62 3.90 -2.08
N VAL A 47 -3.80 2.89 -2.37
CA VAL A 47 -3.39 2.63 -3.75
C VAL A 47 -4.61 2.16 -4.52
N MET A 48 -4.95 2.91 -5.57
CA MET A 48 -6.06 2.59 -6.46
C MET A 48 -5.63 1.51 -7.44
N LEU A 49 -6.42 0.44 -7.48
CA LEU A 49 -6.24 -0.65 -8.42
C LEU A 49 -7.33 -0.58 -9.50
N PRO A 50 -7.07 -1.10 -10.71
CA PRO A 50 -8.12 -1.27 -11.71
C PRO A 50 -9.35 -1.97 -11.14
N PRO A 51 -10.56 -1.59 -11.61
CA PRO A 51 -11.79 -2.22 -11.14
C PRO A 51 -11.83 -3.70 -11.53
N LEU A 52 -12.56 -4.47 -10.71
CA LEU A 52 -12.87 -5.86 -11.01
C LEU A 52 -13.87 -5.93 -12.17
N ILE A 53 -13.74 -6.98 -12.97
CA ILE A 53 -14.68 -7.30 -14.04
C ILE A 53 -15.83 -8.09 -13.44
N ASP A 54 -17.06 -7.66 -13.72
CA ASP A 54 -18.27 -8.42 -13.40
C ASP A 54 -18.34 -9.69 -14.26
N VAL A 55 -18.57 -10.82 -13.60
CA VAL A 55 -18.52 -12.16 -14.21
C VAL A 55 -19.91 -12.77 -14.43
N ASP A 56 -20.98 -12.15 -13.92
CA ASP A 56 -22.31 -12.78 -13.84
C ASP A 56 -22.91 -13.16 -15.20
N ASN A 57 -22.47 -12.49 -16.28
CA ASN A 57 -22.94 -12.74 -17.65
C ASN A 57 -21.84 -13.18 -18.62
N LEU A 58 -20.67 -13.58 -18.12
CA LEU A 58 -19.55 -14.02 -18.95
C LEU A 58 -19.51 -15.55 -19.07
N SER A 59 -19.04 -16.04 -20.21
CA SER A 59 -18.85 -17.48 -20.44
C SER A 59 -17.62 -17.79 -21.28
N GLY A 60 -17.14 -19.03 -21.21
CA GLY A 60 -15.98 -19.51 -21.95
C GLY A 60 -14.75 -18.61 -21.75
N HIS A 61 -14.12 -18.23 -22.85
CA HIS A 61 -12.83 -17.54 -22.82
C HIS A 61 -12.88 -16.15 -22.15
N GLU A 62 -14.02 -15.45 -22.24
CA GLU A 62 -14.21 -14.13 -21.61
C GLU A 62 -14.30 -14.25 -20.09
N LEU A 63 -15.00 -15.29 -19.60
CA LEU A 63 -15.07 -15.61 -18.17
C LEU A 63 -13.69 -15.94 -17.61
N ASP A 64 -12.90 -16.73 -18.34
CA ASP A 64 -11.56 -17.11 -17.92
C ASP A 64 -10.65 -15.87 -17.82
N TYR A 65 -10.67 -14.98 -18.83
CA TYR A 65 -9.92 -13.72 -18.77
C TYR A 65 -10.34 -12.83 -17.60
N ALA A 66 -11.65 -12.69 -17.36
CA ALA A 66 -12.16 -11.89 -16.25
C ALA A 66 -11.69 -12.42 -14.88
N LYS A 67 -11.68 -13.75 -14.71
CA LYS A 67 -11.14 -14.40 -13.51
C LYS A 67 -9.65 -14.16 -13.34
N PHE A 68 -8.85 -14.27 -14.40
CA PHE A 68 -7.41 -14.00 -14.34
C PHE A 68 -7.12 -12.54 -13.98
N HIS A 69 -7.85 -11.59 -14.60
CA HIS A 69 -7.76 -10.16 -14.26
C HIS A 69 -8.08 -9.93 -12.79
N ASN A 70 -9.23 -10.41 -12.32
CA ASN A 70 -9.66 -10.22 -10.92
C ASN A 70 -8.66 -10.83 -9.93
N HIS A 71 -8.08 -11.99 -10.25
CA HIS A 71 -7.05 -12.63 -9.41
C HIS A 71 -5.77 -11.80 -9.34
N ALA A 72 -5.31 -11.25 -10.49
CA ALA A 72 -4.13 -10.38 -10.52
C ALA A 72 -4.34 -9.13 -9.66
N ILE A 73 -5.52 -8.50 -9.74
CA ILE A 73 -5.88 -7.34 -8.92
C ILE A 73 -5.88 -7.69 -7.42
N ALA A 74 -6.44 -8.85 -7.05
CA ALA A 74 -6.44 -9.31 -5.67
C ALA A 74 -5.02 -9.52 -5.12
N MET A 75 -4.13 -10.15 -5.89
CA MET A 75 -2.73 -10.36 -5.52
C MET A 75 -1.97 -9.04 -5.35
N CYS A 76 -2.20 -8.07 -6.25
CA CYS A 76 -1.65 -6.73 -6.11
C CYS A 76 -2.12 -6.05 -4.80
N SER A 77 -3.40 -6.15 -4.46
CA SER A 77 -3.94 -5.60 -3.19
C SER A 77 -3.26 -6.21 -1.96
N ILE A 78 -2.98 -7.52 -1.97
CA ILE A 78 -2.27 -8.18 -0.87
C ILE A 78 -0.84 -7.68 -0.77
N ALA A 79 -0.11 -7.60 -1.89
CA ALA A 79 1.27 -7.13 -1.91
C ALA A 79 1.40 -5.68 -1.41
N ILE A 80 0.48 -4.79 -1.83
CA ILE A 80 0.43 -3.39 -1.37
C ILE A 80 0.26 -3.31 0.15
N ARG A 81 -0.64 -4.13 0.72
CA ARG A 81 -0.86 -4.19 2.17
C ARG A 81 0.31 -4.77 2.93
N GLN A 82 0.97 -5.80 2.40
CA GLN A 82 2.20 -6.34 2.98
C GLN A 82 3.35 -5.31 2.98
N ALA A 83 3.39 -4.43 1.98
CA ALA A 83 4.32 -3.31 1.92
C ALA A 83 3.96 -2.14 2.87
N GLY A 84 2.84 -2.24 3.62
CA GLY A 84 2.42 -1.25 4.61
C GLY A 84 1.57 -0.10 4.06
N TYR A 85 1.05 -0.24 2.84
CA TYR A 85 0.15 0.74 2.22
C TYR A 85 -1.30 0.25 2.24
N PRO A 86 -2.29 1.15 2.39
CA PRO A 86 -3.69 0.81 2.22
C PRO A 86 -3.99 0.48 0.75
N SER A 87 -4.92 -0.45 0.52
CA SER A 87 -5.46 -0.79 -0.79
C SER A 87 -6.99 -0.75 -0.74
N GLU A 88 -7.63 -0.29 -1.80
CA GLU A 88 -9.10 -0.16 -1.88
C GLU A 88 -9.81 -1.51 -2.09
N CYS A 89 -9.10 -2.54 -2.55
CA CYS A 89 -9.65 -3.88 -2.68
C CYS A 89 -9.62 -4.61 -1.32
N SER A 90 -10.80 -5.06 -0.87
CA SER A 90 -10.98 -5.79 0.39
C SER A 90 -10.12 -7.06 0.48
N ALA A 91 -9.63 -7.37 1.68
CA ALA A 91 -8.99 -8.64 2.02
C ALA A 91 -9.86 -9.87 1.76
N THR A 92 -11.17 -9.69 1.86
CA THR A 92 -12.16 -10.77 1.94
C THR A 92 -12.74 -11.18 0.58
N PHE A 93 -12.18 -10.68 -0.53
CA PHE A 93 -12.70 -10.95 -1.87
C PHE A 93 -12.27 -12.31 -2.44
N TYR A 94 -11.86 -13.26 -1.61
CA TYR A 94 -11.89 -14.67 -2.00
C TYR A 94 -13.27 -15.23 -1.62
N PRO A 95 -14.05 -15.78 -2.58
CA PRO A 95 -14.82 -16.96 -2.23
C PRO A 95 -13.79 -18.01 -1.81
N THR A 96 -13.94 -18.57 -0.62
CA THR A 96 -13.21 -19.77 -0.22
C THR A 96 -13.73 -20.94 -1.08
N ASP A 97 -13.27 -21.04 -2.33
CA ASP A 97 -13.43 -22.24 -3.13
C ASP A 97 -12.37 -23.26 -2.68
N LYS A 98 -12.60 -23.81 -1.49
CA LYS A 98 -12.27 -25.19 -1.11
C LYS A 98 -12.94 -25.57 0.22
N GLN A 99 -14.06 -26.28 0.03
CA GLN A 99 -14.62 -27.34 0.87
C GLN A 99 -15.29 -26.97 2.20
N GLY A 100 -16.62 -27.06 2.18
CA GLY A 100 -17.51 -27.16 3.32
C GLY A 100 -18.88 -27.65 2.88
N GLY A 101 -18.91 -28.73 2.10
CA GLY A 101 -20.10 -29.54 1.94
C GLY A 101 -20.08 -30.61 3.01
N GLU A 102 -20.89 -30.41 4.05
CA GLU A 102 -21.72 -31.42 4.71
C GLU A 102 -23.07 -30.76 5.05
#